data_AF-A0A268HHF8-F1
#
_entry.id   AF-A0A268HHF8-F1
#
_cell.length_a   1.000
_cell.length_b   1.000
_cell.length_c   1.000
_cell.angle_alpha   90.00
_cell.angle_beta   90.00
_cell.angle_gamma   90.00
#
_symmetry.space_group_name_H-M   'P 1'
#
loop_
_entity.id
_entity.type
_entity.pdbx_description
1 polymer ?
#
loop_
_entity_poly.entity_id
_entity_poly.type
_entity_poly.pdbx_seq_one_letter_code
_entity_poly.pdbx_strand_id
1 'polypeptide(L)'
;MLKPTWKKAIAAIITLLVPFTFALSYQSDNISAVTAEQVNAEKNEAAEQPELDKEQIEQLTAAFMDKVTQDIDTNYKVLNYNTKEELLKSFDEVATRDVSGPIVDFYFTEEADGLYILPTETPAWFNPDNSYKEETDSDKYVTITQSNTDDLHGNYTIEIKFLYDGGWKIAAVKYL
;
A
#
# COMPACT_ATOMS: atom_id res chain seq x y z
N MET A 1 -45.65 53.59 2.12
CA MET A 1 -45.28 53.17 0.75
C MET A 1 -45.71 51.72 0.56
N LEU A 2 -46.11 51.38 -0.67
CA LEU A 2 -47.04 50.34 -1.13
C LEU A 2 -46.90 48.89 -0.61
N LYS A 3 -48.06 48.21 -0.45
CA LYS A 3 -48.24 46.75 -0.61
C LYS A 3 -48.42 46.41 -2.10
N PRO A 4 -48.27 45.13 -2.53
CA PRO A 4 -49.47 44.29 -2.58
C PRO A 4 -49.28 42.84 -2.13
N THR A 5 -50.44 42.25 -1.84
CA THR A 5 -50.76 40.93 -1.28
C THR A 5 -51.24 39.93 -2.33
N TRP A 6 -51.08 38.62 -2.07
CA TRP A 6 -52.07 37.53 -2.30
C TRP A 6 -51.43 36.18 -1.94
N LYS A 7 -52.08 35.10 -1.48
CA LYS A 7 -53.39 34.75 -0.89
C LYS A 7 -53.18 33.28 -0.40
N LYS A 8 -53.77 32.87 0.72
CA LYS A 8 -53.77 31.46 1.20
C LYS A 8 -55.00 30.69 0.69
N ALA A 9 -54.83 29.39 0.37
CA ALA A 9 -55.80 28.27 0.45
C ALA A 9 -55.08 27.03 -0.15
N ILE A 10 -54.75 25.90 0.51
CA ILE A 10 -55.49 24.83 1.24
C ILE A 10 -56.63 24.17 0.45
N ALA A 11 -56.40 22.91 0.04
CA ALA A 11 -57.27 21.71 0.12
C ALA A 11 -56.81 20.70 -0.97
N ALA A 12 -56.25 19.53 -0.65
CA ALA A 12 -56.91 18.27 -0.25
C ALA A 12 -57.80 17.68 -1.38
N ILE A 13 -57.82 16.38 -1.77
CA ILE A 13 -57.38 15.09 -1.20
C ILE A 13 -57.87 13.96 -2.20
N ILE A 14 -57.37 12.71 -2.09
CA ILE A 14 -58.01 11.38 -2.44
C ILE A 14 -57.76 10.68 -3.81
N THR A 15 -56.83 9.71 -3.74
CA THR A 15 -56.84 8.25 -4.09
C THR A 15 -57.32 7.68 -5.44
N LEU A 16 -56.49 6.77 -6.01
CA LEU A 16 -56.84 5.38 -6.43
C LEU A 16 -55.52 4.58 -6.63
N LEU A 17 -55.18 3.51 -5.88
CA LEU A 17 -55.35 2.07 -6.21
C LEU A 17 -55.05 1.76 -7.69
N VAL A 18 -54.10 0.89 -8.09
CA VAL A 18 -54.14 -0.59 -7.96
C VAL A 18 -52.72 -1.21 -8.09
N PRO A 19 -52.39 -2.28 -7.33
CA PRO A 19 -51.17 -3.07 -7.53
C PRO A 19 -51.34 -4.03 -8.73
N PHE A 20 -50.49 -3.94 -9.75
CA PHE A 20 -50.50 -4.94 -10.83
C PHE A 20 -49.53 -6.08 -10.50
N THR A 21 -50.00 -6.98 -9.64
CA THR A 21 -49.55 -8.37 -9.64
C THR A 21 -50.10 -9.03 -10.90
N PHE A 22 -49.24 -9.48 -11.81
CA PHE A 22 -49.66 -10.42 -12.84
C PHE A 22 -48.73 -11.63 -12.81
N ALA A 23 -49.14 -12.63 -12.03
CA ALA A 23 -48.67 -13.99 -12.17
C ALA A 23 -49.68 -14.75 -13.06
N LEU A 24 -49.15 -15.26 -14.17
CA LEU A 24 -49.47 -16.51 -14.89
C LEU A 24 -50.93 -16.87 -15.24
N SER A 25 -51.15 -17.03 -16.55
CA SER A 25 -51.84 -18.20 -17.11
C SER A 25 -51.41 -18.48 -18.56
N TYR A 26 -50.63 -19.57 -18.75
CA TYR A 26 -50.65 -20.66 -19.76
C TYR A 26 -51.63 -20.52 -20.96
N GLN A 27 -51.42 -21.03 -22.19
CA GLN A 27 -50.42 -21.91 -22.84
C GLN A 27 -50.77 -22.08 -24.34
N SER A 28 -49.76 -22.33 -25.20
CA SER A 28 -49.70 -23.30 -26.35
C SER A 28 -48.92 -22.70 -27.54
N ASP A 29 -47.95 -23.33 -28.20
CA ASP A 29 -47.37 -24.67 -28.13
C ASP A 29 -45.93 -24.62 -28.71
N ASN A 30 -45.23 -25.76 -28.57
CA ASN A 30 -44.18 -26.35 -29.41
C ASN A 30 -42.88 -25.58 -29.77
N ILE A 31 -41.74 -26.01 -29.19
CA ILE A 31 -40.70 -26.85 -29.86
C ILE A 31 -39.50 -27.15 -28.91
N SER A 32 -39.24 -28.45 -28.76
CA SER A 32 -37.99 -29.20 -28.45
C SER A 32 -37.07 -28.84 -27.28
N ALA A 33 -36.95 -29.82 -26.37
CA ALA A 33 -35.92 -29.93 -25.35
C ALA A 33 -34.53 -30.22 -25.93
N VAL A 34 -33.50 -29.46 -25.54
CA VAL A 34 -32.08 -29.88 -25.45
C VAL A 34 -31.33 -28.97 -24.45
N THR A 35 -30.91 -29.58 -23.35
CA THR A 35 -29.69 -29.34 -22.54
C THR A 35 -29.60 -28.17 -21.56
N ALA A 36 -29.15 -28.55 -20.36
CA ALA A 36 -28.75 -27.74 -19.22
C ALA A 36 -27.50 -26.88 -19.50
N GLU A 37 -27.15 -26.07 -18.50
CA GLU A 37 -25.95 -25.22 -18.39
C GLU A 37 -26.02 -23.89 -19.12
N GLN A 38 -26.41 -22.85 -18.40
CA GLN A 38 -25.58 -21.65 -18.23
C GLN A 38 -25.73 -21.14 -16.79
N VAL A 39 -25.09 -21.84 -15.86
CA VAL A 39 -24.65 -21.18 -14.62
C VAL A 39 -23.50 -20.29 -15.06
N ASN A 40 -23.75 -18.99 -15.13
CA ASN A 40 -22.72 -17.98 -15.33
C ASN A 40 -21.82 -17.99 -14.08
N ALA A 41 -20.83 -18.88 -14.08
CA ALA A 41 -19.72 -18.79 -13.15
C ALA A 41 -18.94 -17.55 -13.57
N GLU A 42 -19.20 -16.43 -12.89
CA GLU A 42 -18.24 -15.34 -12.81
C GLU A 42 -16.95 -15.94 -12.24
N LYS A 43 -16.07 -16.31 -13.17
CA LYS A 43 -14.67 -16.57 -12.90
C LYS A 43 -14.13 -15.26 -12.35
N ASN A 44 -14.11 -15.13 -11.03
CA ASN A 44 -13.23 -14.20 -10.34
C ASN A 44 -11.82 -14.60 -10.76
N GLU A 45 -11.32 -13.99 -11.83
CA GLU A 45 -9.89 -13.90 -12.08
C GLU A 45 -9.35 -13.03 -10.94
N ALA A 46 -9.07 -13.68 -9.81
CA ALA A 46 -8.16 -13.13 -8.82
C ALA A 46 -6.88 -12.84 -9.61
N ALA A 47 -6.60 -11.56 -9.85
CA ALA A 47 -5.37 -11.14 -10.49
C ALA A 47 -4.22 -11.76 -9.68
N GLU A 48 -3.47 -12.66 -10.31
CA GLU A 48 -2.28 -13.25 -9.70
C GLU A 48 -1.37 -12.10 -9.26
N GLN A 49 -1.11 -12.02 -7.96
CA GLN A 49 -0.15 -11.05 -7.41
C GLN A 49 1.23 -11.41 -7.99
N PRO A 50 2.04 -10.44 -8.43
CA PRO A 50 3.38 -10.73 -8.91
C PRO A 50 4.22 -11.32 -7.77
N GLU A 51 4.92 -12.42 -8.07
CA GLU A 51 5.88 -13.04 -7.15
C GLU A 51 7.00 -12.04 -6.80
N LEU A 52 7.47 -12.07 -5.55
CA LEU A 52 8.61 -11.25 -5.11
C LEU A 52 9.89 -12.01 -5.46
N ASP A 53 10.59 -11.57 -6.51
CA ASP A 53 11.86 -12.20 -6.89
C ASP A 53 13.07 -11.56 -6.20
N LYS A 54 14.23 -12.22 -6.38
CA LYS A 54 15.51 -11.77 -5.82
C LYS A 54 15.88 -10.35 -6.30
N GLU A 55 15.65 -10.03 -7.57
CA GLU A 55 16.01 -8.73 -8.13
C GLU A 55 15.19 -7.61 -7.48
N GLN A 56 13.89 -7.84 -7.27
CA GLN A 56 13.01 -6.91 -6.57
C GLN A 56 13.41 -6.73 -5.10
N ILE A 57 13.81 -7.80 -4.40
CA ILE A 57 14.31 -7.70 -3.02
C ILE A 57 15.56 -6.80 -2.96
N GLU A 58 16.53 -7.04 -3.86
CA GLU A 58 17.74 -6.23 -3.95
C GLU A 58 17.42 -4.77 -4.29
N GLN A 59 16.52 -4.53 -5.24
CA GLN A 59 16.08 -3.19 -5.62
C GLN A 59 15.41 -2.44 -4.45
N LEU A 60 14.47 -3.07 -3.75
CA LEU A 60 13.77 -2.46 -2.62
C LEU A 60 14.72 -2.15 -1.46
N THR A 61 15.59 -3.10 -1.11
CA THR A 61 16.54 -2.94 0.00
C THR A 61 17.64 -1.93 -0.31
N ALA A 62 18.13 -1.86 -1.55
CA ALA A 62 19.07 -0.85 -1.99
C ALA A 62 18.42 0.54 -2.08
N ALA A 63 17.23 0.64 -2.66
CA ALA A 63 16.51 1.91 -2.77
C ALA A 63 16.12 2.45 -1.40
N PHE A 64 15.77 1.60 -0.44
CA PHE A 64 15.58 2.00 0.94
C PHE A 64 16.85 2.63 1.52
N MET A 65 18.00 1.97 1.37
CA MET A 65 19.26 2.48 1.93
C MET A 65 19.73 3.77 1.26
N ASP A 66 19.53 3.93 -0.05
CA ASP A 66 19.77 5.18 -0.77
C ASP A 66 18.98 6.36 -0.17
N LYS A 67 17.75 6.11 0.28
CA LYS A 67 16.95 7.11 1.00
C LYS A 67 17.40 7.34 2.45
N VAL A 68 18.17 6.45 3.04
CA VAL A 68 18.79 6.69 4.36
C VAL A 68 20.07 7.51 4.21
N THR A 69 20.88 7.26 3.19
CA THR A 69 22.24 7.79 3.13
C THR A 69 22.35 9.23 2.62
N GLN A 70 21.39 9.72 1.81
CA GLN A 70 21.20 11.11 1.35
C GLN A 70 22.44 11.90 0.89
N ASP A 71 22.31 12.63 -0.23
CA ASP A 71 23.32 13.62 -0.60
C ASP A 71 23.27 14.84 0.36
N ILE A 72 24.44 15.25 0.85
CA ILE A 72 24.59 16.32 1.84
C ILE A 72 25.65 17.37 1.47
N ASP A 73 25.52 18.57 2.03
CA ASP A 73 26.56 19.59 2.01
C ASP A 73 27.62 19.39 3.12
N THR A 74 28.57 20.32 3.21
CA THR A 74 29.64 20.29 4.22
C THR A 74 29.17 20.47 5.67
N ASN A 75 27.92 20.92 5.87
CA ASN A 75 27.30 21.12 7.17
C ASN A 75 26.25 20.03 7.49
N TYR A 76 26.28 18.90 6.76
CA TYR A 76 25.32 17.80 6.90
C TYR A 76 23.87 18.15 6.50
N LYS A 77 23.68 19.24 5.76
CA LYS A 77 22.37 19.62 5.23
C LYS A 77 22.02 18.76 4.04
N VAL A 78 20.84 18.14 4.07
CA VAL A 78 20.31 17.33 2.97
C VAL A 78 20.03 18.21 1.76
N LEU A 79 20.48 17.79 0.59
CA LEU A 79 20.37 18.58 -0.63
C LEU A 79 19.00 18.45 -1.31
N ASN A 80 18.40 17.26 -1.22
CA ASN A 80 17.23 16.89 -2.02
C ASN A 80 15.88 17.07 -1.31
N TYR A 81 15.89 17.30 0.01
CA TYR A 81 14.70 17.41 0.85
C TYR A 81 14.89 18.49 1.91
N ASN A 82 13.83 19.26 2.21
CA ASN A 82 13.87 20.32 3.21
C ASN A 82 13.19 19.94 4.52
N THR A 83 12.32 18.93 4.51
CA THR A 83 11.54 18.50 5.69
C THR A 83 11.54 16.99 5.85
N LYS A 84 11.29 16.51 7.06
CA LYS A 84 11.10 15.08 7.34
C LYS A 84 9.94 14.50 6.55
N GLU A 85 8.84 15.24 6.37
CA GLU A 85 7.69 14.74 5.63
C GLU A 85 7.99 14.57 4.13
N GLU A 86 8.74 15.49 3.53
CA GLU A 86 9.20 15.34 2.14
C GLU A 86 10.08 14.09 1.99
N LEU A 87 11.03 13.89 2.91
CA LEU A 87 11.87 12.70 2.93
C LEU A 87 11.04 11.42 3.15
N LEU A 88 10.13 11.40 4.12
CA LEU A 88 9.24 10.26 4.39
C LEU A 88 8.41 9.87 3.18
N LYS A 89 7.90 10.86 2.45
CA LYS A 89 7.15 10.62 1.22
C LYS A 89 7.99 9.94 0.13
N SER A 90 9.29 10.21 0.07
CA SER A 90 10.20 9.53 -0.86
C SER A 90 10.36 8.03 -0.57
N PHE A 91 10.02 7.58 0.64
CA PHE A 91 10.01 6.16 1.00
C PHE A 91 8.72 5.43 0.58
N ASP A 92 7.64 6.13 0.23
CA ASP A 92 6.31 5.53 0.08
C ASP A 92 6.25 4.45 -1.02
N GLU A 93 7.18 4.45 -1.98
CA GLU A 93 7.31 3.43 -3.02
C GLU A 93 8.10 2.18 -2.58
N VAL A 94 8.95 2.30 -1.56
CA VAL A 94 9.90 1.24 -1.16
C VAL A 94 9.58 0.64 0.22
N ALA A 95 8.96 1.41 1.11
CA ALA A 95 8.68 1.00 2.48
C ALA A 95 7.40 1.63 3.02
N THR A 96 6.83 0.96 4.01
CA THR A 96 5.74 1.52 4.81
C THR A 96 6.23 2.60 5.76
N ARG A 97 5.34 3.51 6.16
CA ARG A 97 5.63 4.56 7.15
C ARG A 97 6.07 4.02 8.50
N ASP A 98 5.61 2.83 8.89
CA ASP A 98 6.01 2.18 10.14
C ASP A 98 7.51 1.79 10.12
N VAL A 99 8.09 1.57 8.93
CA VAL A 99 9.51 1.29 8.75
C VAL A 99 10.32 2.57 8.54
N SER A 100 9.86 3.48 7.68
CA SER A 100 10.60 4.71 7.36
C SER A 100 10.53 5.78 8.45
N GLY A 101 9.42 5.85 9.19
CA GLY A 101 9.19 6.80 10.29
C GLY A 101 10.31 6.82 11.32
N PRO A 102 10.57 5.70 12.02
CA PRO A 102 11.63 5.62 13.02
C PRO A 102 13.03 5.94 12.47
N ILE A 103 13.29 5.59 11.21
CA ILE A 103 14.56 5.89 10.54
C ILE A 103 14.70 7.40 10.32
N VAL A 104 13.71 8.05 9.72
CA VAL A 104 13.73 9.50 9.51
C VAL A 104 13.78 10.25 10.84
N ASP A 105 13.09 9.74 11.85
CA ASP A 105 13.08 10.34 13.17
C ASP A 105 14.44 10.27 13.88
N PHE A 106 15.15 9.15 13.74
CA PHE A 106 16.45 8.95 14.36
C PHE A 106 17.59 9.66 13.63
N TYR A 107 17.65 9.53 12.30
CA TYR A 107 18.78 9.98 11.50
C TYR A 107 18.69 11.45 11.10
N PHE A 108 17.52 12.08 11.13
CA PHE A 108 17.34 13.42 10.59
C PHE A 108 16.77 14.39 11.60
N THR A 109 17.24 15.63 11.55
CA THR A 109 16.73 16.76 12.33
C THR A 109 16.24 17.82 11.36
N GLU A 110 14.99 18.25 11.54
CA GLU A 110 14.41 19.34 10.77
C GLU A 110 14.61 20.65 11.53
N GLU A 111 15.26 21.60 10.87
CA GLU A 111 15.50 22.95 11.36
C GLU A 111 14.74 23.96 10.49
N ALA A 112 14.68 25.21 10.93
CA ALA A 112 13.92 26.26 10.23
C ALA A 112 14.39 26.51 8.78
N ASP A 113 15.65 26.19 8.46
CA ASP A 113 16.24 26.41 7.15
C ASP A 113 16.48 25.13 6.35
N GLY A 114 16.15 23.94 6.87
CA GLY A 114 16.19 22.69 6.11
C GLY A 114 16.35 21.43 6.96
N LEU A 115 16.59 20.32 6.28
CA LEU A 115 16.77 19.01 6.90
C LEU A 115 18.25 18.68 7.02
N TYR A 116 18.66 18.15 8.16
CA TYR A 116 20.04 17.80 8.48
C TYR A 116 20.13 16.33 8.86
N ILE A 117 21.18 15.65 8.41
CA ILE A 117 21.46 14.28 8.83
C ILE A 117 22.38 14.27 10.07
N LEU A 118 22.11 13.37 11.01
CA LEU A 118 22.99 13.06 12.12
C LEU A 118 24.16 12.22 11.58
N PRO A 119 25.43 12.68 11.68
CA PRO A 119 26.58 11.93 11.17
C PRO A 119 26.93 10.76 12.09
N THR A 120 26.14 9.70 11.99
CA THR A 120 26.30 8.44 12.71
C THR A 120 26.29 7.27 11.73
N GLU A 121 26.61 6.08 12.23
CA GLU A 121 26.63 4.85 11.45
C GLU A 121 25.23 4.49 10.89
N THR A 122 25.19 4.02 9.65
CA THR A 122 23.99 3.44 9.03
C THR A 122 23.59 2.16 9.75
N PRO A 123 22.31 1.75 9.70
CA PRO A 123 21.91 0.52 10.37
C PRO A 123 22.56 -0.71 9.72
N ALA A 124 22.80 -1.76 10.50
CA ALA A 124 23.15 -3.08 9.95
C ALA A 124 22.04 -3.52 8.97
N TRP A 125 22.40 -3.95 7.77
CA TRP A 125 21.42 -4.06 6.68
C TRP A 125 21.58 -5.30 5.81
N PHE A 126 20.70 -5.43 4.83
CA PHE A 126 20.73 -6.48 3.83
C PHE A 126 22.02 -6.42 3.00
N ASN A 127 22.60 -7.59 2.76
CA ASN A 127 23.79 -7.75 1.91
C ASN A 127 23.44 -8.61 0.67
N PRO A 128 23.47 -8.06 -0.55
CA PRO A 128 23.07 -8.79 -1.76
C PRO A 128 23.98 -9.98 -2.10
N ASP A 129 25.21 -9.98 -1.58
CA ASP A 129 26.18 -11.07 -1.81
C ASP A 129 25.91 -12.30 -0.94
N ASN A 130 25.08 -12.16 0.10
CA ASN A 130 24.74 -13.23 1.02
C ASN A 130 23.41 -13.90 0.67
N SER A 131 23.35 -15.22 0.80
CA SER A 131 22.08 -15.95 0.68
C SER A 131 21.13 -15.64 1.84
N TYR A 132 19.82 -15.69 1.59
CA TYR A 132 18.78 -15.57 2.60
C TYR A 132 17.83 -16.77 2.54
N LYS A 133 17.12 -17.01 3.65
CA LYS A 133 15.96 -17.91 3.67
C LYS A 133 14.72 -17.09 3.38
N GLU A 134 13.85 -17.57 2.51
CA GLU A 134 12.56 -16.96 2.20
C GLU A 134 11.40 -17.82 2.72
N GLU A 135 10.39 -17.15 3.26
CA GLU A 135 9.14 -17.74 3.72
C GLU A 135 7.95 -16.93 3.18
N THR A 136 7.11 -17.57 2.37
CA THR A 136 5.84 -16.97 1.92
C THR A 136 4.80 -17.14 3.04
N ASP A 137 4.48 -16.05 3.72
CA ASP A 137 3.47 -16.04 4.78
C ASP A 137 2.04 -16.13 4.19
N SER A 138 1.82 -15.48 3.03
CA SER A 138 0.56 -15.46 2.26
C SER A 138 0.79 -14.83 0.90
N ASP A 139 -0.24 -14.77 0.04
CA ASP A 139 -0.20 -14.09 -1.27
C ASP A 139 0.23 -12.62 -1.21
N LYS A 140 0.14 -11.98 -0.04
CA LYS A 140 0.50 -10.57 0.17
C LYS A 140 1.78 -10.35 0.95
N TYR A 141 2.34 -11.39 1.56
CA TYR A 141 3.43 -11.25 2.52
C TYR A 141 4.51 -12.29 2.28
N VAL A 142 5.74 -11.80 2.15
CA VAL A 142 6.95 -12.61 2.06
C VAL A 142 7.91 -12.12 3.14
N THR A 143 8.55 -13.03 3.85
CA THR A 143 9.55 -12.73 4.86
C THR A 143 10.87 -13.35 4.45
N ILE A 144 11.95 -12.58 4.50
CA ILE A 144 13.31 -13.11 4.36
C ILE A 144 14.05 -13.03 5.69
N THR A 145 14.93 -13.99 5.94
CA THR A 145 15.89 -13.98 7.05
C THR A 145 17.30 -14.15 6.50
N GLN A 146 18.19 -13.22 6.85
CA GLN A 146 19.57 -13.21 6.39
C GLN A 146 20.54 -13.02 7.57
N SER A 147 21.54 -13.88 7.65
CA SER A 147 22.66 -13.71 8.59
C SER A 147 23.85 -13.10 7.86
N ASN A 148 24.40 -12.04 8.42
CA ASN A 148 25.46 -11.23 7.84
C ASN A 148 26.58 -11.01 8.86
N THR A 149 27.75 -10.63 8.33
CA THR A 149 28.88 -10.16 9.12
C THR A 149 29.52 -8.99 8.39
N ASP A 150 29.77 -7.90 9.09
CA ASP A 150 30.61 -6.81 8.61
C ASP A 150 31.47 -6.23 9.74
N ASP A 151 32.48 -5.44 9.37
CA ASP A 151 33.45 -4.90 10.33
C ASP A 151 32.83 -3.92 11.34
N LEU A 152 31.71 -3.28 10.96
CA LEU A 152 31.08 -2.23 11.76
C LEU A 152 30.13 -2.82 12.81
N HIS A 153 29.34 -3.81 12.40
CA HIS A 153 28.25 -4.37 13.20
C HIS A 153 28.58 -5.76 13.77
N GLY A 154 29.68 -6.39 13.34
CA GLY A 154 29.99 -7.77 13.68
C GLY A 154 28.98 -8.73 13.05
N ASN A 155 28.65 -9.82 13.76
CA ASN A 155 27.64 -10.78 13.30
C ASN A 155 26.23 -10.29 13.65
N TYR A 156 25.33 -10.31 12.68
CA TYR A 156 23.93 -9.96 12.90
C TYR A 156 23.02 -10.81 12.01
N THR A 157 21.75 -10.92 12.43
CA THR A 157 20.71 -11.53 11.60
C THR A 157 19.55 -10.55 11.48
N ILE A 158 19.10 -10.32 10.25
CA ILE A 158 17.96 -9.47 9.94
C ILE A 158 16.80 -10.32 9.41
N GLU A 159 15.60 -9.96 9.84
CA GLU A 159 14.34 -10.41 9.26
C GLU A 159 13.70 -9.21 8.56
N ILE A 160 13.39 -9.34 7.27
CA ILE A 160 12.71 -8.29 6.48
C ILE A 160 11.40 -8.88 5.96
N LYS A 161 10.28 -8.24 6.33
CA LYS A 161 8.95 -8.61 5.85
C LYS A 161 8.52 -7.63 4.77
N PHE A 162 8.07 -8.18 3.64
CA PHE A 162 7.55 -7.46 2.50
C PHE A 162 6.03 -7.59 2.43
N LEU A 163 5.37 -6.54 1.96
CA LEU A 163 3.93 -6.47 1.71
C LEU A 163 3.68 -6.07 0.26
N TYR A 164 2.76 -6.77 -0.41
CA TYR A 164 2.22 -6.32 -1.68
C TYR A 164 0.97 -5.45 -1.49
N ASP A 165 1.07 -4.17 -1.86
CA ASP A 165 -0.03 -3.20 -1.87
C ASP A 165 0.11 -2.23 -3.06
N GLY A 166 -0.36 -2.67 -4.23
CA GLY A 166 -0.12 -1.97 -5.51
C GLY A 166 1.34 -2.02 -5.99
N GLY A 167 2.19 -2.74 -5.25
CA GLY A 167 3.63 -2.90 -5.43
C GLY A 167 4.23 -3.50 -4.15
N TRP A 168 5.38 -4.16 -4.26
CA TRP A 168 6.09 -4.69 -3.09
C TRP A 168 6.76 -3.58 -2.29
N LYS A 169 6.64 -3.63 -0.96
CA LYS A 169 7.23 -2.66 -0.04
C LYS A 169 7.77 -3.36 1.21
N ILE A 170 8.78 -2.77 1.83
CA ILE A 170 9.27 -3.20 3.14
C ILE A 170 8.25 -2.79 4.22
N ALA A 171 7.67 -3.79 4.88
CA ALA A 171 6.62 -3.64 5.87
C ALA A 171 7.11 -3.79 7.31
N ALA A 172 8.20 -4.55 7.53
CA ALA A 172 8.85 -4.62 8.84
C ALA A 172 10.32 -5.03 8.69
N VAL A 173 11.14 -4.60 9.65
CA VAL A 173 12.53 -5.05 9.83
C VAL A 173 12.73 -5.41 11.30
N LYS A 174 13.37 -6.55 11.56
CA LYS A 174 13.76 -6.95 12.91
C LYS A 174 15.20 -7.45 12.94
N TYR A 175 15.89 -7.15 14.03
CA TYR A 175 17.19 -7.73 14.36
C TYR A 175 16.97 -8.86 15.36
N LEU A 176 17.56 -10.03 15.08
CA LEU A 176 17.40 -11.26 15.88
C LEU A 176 18.56 -11.49 16.84
#